data_AF-A0AA50KKJ8-F1
#
_entry.id   AF-A0AA50KKJ8-F1
#
_cell.length_a   1.000
_cell.length_b   1.000
_cell.length_c   1.000
_cell.angle_alpha   90.00
_cell.angle_beta   90.00
_cell.angle_gamma   90.00
#
_symmetry.space_group_name_H-M   'P 1'
#
loop_
_entity.id
_entity.type
_entity.pdbx_description
1 polymer ?
#
loop_
_entity_poly.entity_id
_entity_poly.type
_entity_poly.pdbx_seq_one_letter_code
_entity_poly.pdbx_strand_id
1 'polypeptide(L)'
;MAIQYTITAPEAEKYTVEVVFFNEGAPHLVHRRHVNAVFDDTGVYNAEATEERVAQVALGVDHKLAVGAITLVDETQSEDPAEPEAEPTA
;
A
#
# COMPACT_ATOMS: atom_id res chain seq x y z
N MET A 1 9.98 -14.85 -5.25
CA MET A 1 10.33 -13.42 -5.39
C MET A 1 9.96 -12.78 -4.08
N ALA A 2 10.83 -11.98 -3.47
CA ALA A 2 10.47 -11.27 -2.24
C ALA A 2 9.70 -9.99 -2.60
N ILE A 3 8.55 -9.76 -1.98
CA ILE A 3 7.82 -8.50 -2.12
C ILE A 3 8.64 -7.33 -1.54
N GLN A 4 8.68 -6.20 -2.25
CA GLN A 4 9.25 -4.94 -1.76
C GLN A 4 8.15 -4.04 -1.24
N TYR A 5 8.52 -3.04 -0.44
CA TYR A 5 7.56 -2.06 0.07
C TYR A 5 8.15 -0.68 0.31
N THR A 6 7.30 0.33 0.22
CA THR A 6 7.57 1.68 0.75
C THR A 6 6.62 2.01 1.90
N ILE A 7 7.08 2.79 2.86
CA ILE A 7 6.31 3.24 4.02
C ILE A 7 6.20 4.76 3.96
N THR A 8 4.97 5.28 3.93
CA THR A 8 4.70 6.70 4.12
C THR A 8 4.45 6.96 5.59
N ALA A 9 5.26 7.83 6.20
CA ALA A 9 5.15 8.22 7.60
C ALA A 9 3.73 8.74 7.92
N PRO A 10 3.23 8.55 9.16
CA PRO A 10 1.89 8.99 9.51
C PRO A 10 1.84 10.52 9.54
N GLU A 11 0.77 11.10 9.00
CA GLU A 11 0.46 12.52 9.23
C GLU A 11 0.14 12.77 10.71
N ALA A 12 0.17 14.04 11.12
CA ALA A 12 -0.24 14.42 12.47
C ALA A 12 -1.62 13.83 12.80
N GLU A 13 -1.76 13.31 14.03
CA GLU A 13 -2.99 12.71 14.55
C GLU A 13 -3.42 11.38 13.88
N LYS A 14 -2.60 10.79 12.97
CA LYS A 14 -2.83 9.44 12.42
C LYS A 14 -2.02 8.38 13.16
N TYR A 15 -2.64 7.23 13.42
CA TYR A 15 -2.00 6.07 14.08
C TYR A 15 -1.62 4.96 13.10
N THR A 16 -1.67 5.24 11.80
CA THR A 16 -1.39 4.26 10.74
C THR A 16 -0.48 4.85 9.67
N VAL A 17 0.42 4.03 9.15
CA VAL A 17 1.22 4.32 7.96
C VAL A 17 0.60 3.69 6.72
N GLU A 18 0.65 4.38 5.58
CA GLU A 18 0.36 3.77 4.30
C GLU A 18 1.59 2.97 3.85
N VAL A 19 1.37 1.73 3.43
CA VAL A 19 2.40 0.84 2.91
C VAL A 19 2.00 0.42 1.50
N VAL A 20 2.92 0.58 0.55
CA VAL A 20 2.75 0.16 -0.84
C VAL A 20 3.66 -1.04 -1.07
N PHE A 21 3.06 -2.21 -1.30
CA PHE A 21 3.76 -3.45 -1.62
C PHE A 21 3.83 -3.65 -3.13
N PHE A 22 4.99 -3.98 -3.68
CA PHE A 22 5.20 -4.15 -5.12
C PHE A 22 6.28 -5.18 -5.43
N ASN A 23 6.31 -5.67 -6.66
CA ASN A 23 7.36 -6.55 -7.16
C ASN A 23 8.37 -5.75 -7.97
N GLU A 24 9.68 -5.94 -7.76
CA GLU A 24 10.74 -5.25 -8.53
C GLU A 24 10.62 -5.47 -10.04
N GLY A 25 10.12 -6.64 -10.47
CA GLY A 25 9.91 -6.93 -11.88
C GLY A 25 8.70 -6.22 -12.52
N ALA A 26 7.78 -5.71 -11.70
CA ALA A 26 6.58 -5.01 -12.14
C ALA A 26 6.16 -3.96 -11.09
N PRO A 27 6.93 -2.87 -10.93
CA PRO A 27 6.73 -1.91 -9.83
C PRO A 27 5.42 -1.12 -9.93
N HIS A 28 4.82 -1.03 -11.13
CA HIS A 28 3.51 -0.42 -11.38
C HIS A 28 2.33 -1.26 -10.85
N LEU A 29 2.58 -2.54 -10.55
CA LEU A 29 1.60 -3.41 -9.91
C LEU A 29 1.80 -3.36 -8.41
N VAL A 30 0.83 -2.80 -7.70
CA VAL A 30 0.94 -2.51 -6.27
C VAL A 30 -0.20 -3.12 -5.45
N HIS A 31 0.04 -3.34 -4.17
CA HIS A 31 -0.98 -3.56 -3.15
C HIS A 31 -0.80 -2.54 -2.05
N ARG A 32 -1.79 -1.69 -1.83
CA ARG A 32 -1.75 -0.66 -0.78
C ARG A 32 -2.47 -1.14 0.47
N ARG A 33 -1.90 -0.87 1.64
CA ARG A 33 -2.55 -1.16 2.92
C ARG A 33 -2.09 -0.19 4.00
N HIS A 34 -2.98 0.08 4.95
CA HIS A 34 -2.64 0.79 6.18
C HIS A 34 -2.16 -0.20 7.25
N VAL A 35 -1.02 0.10 7.86
CA VAL A 35 -0.44 -0.67 8.98
C VAL A 35 -0.37 0.24 10.20
N ASN A 36 -0.63 -0.31 11.40
CA ASN A 36 -0.51 0.45 12.63
C ASN A 36 0.93 0.95 12.82
N ALA A 37 1.07 2.26 12.98
CA ALA A 37 2.32 2.89 13.33
C ALA A 37 2.70 2.53 14.77
N VAL A 38 3.99 2.41 15.04
CA VAL A 38 4.50 2.20 16.39
C VAL A 38 4.98 3.54 16.94
N PHE A 39 4.60 3.82 18.17
CA PHE A 39 5.02 5.02 18.91
C PHE A 39 5.79 4.57 20.15
N ASP A 40 6.75 5.39 20.57
CA ASP A 40 7.49 5.16 21.81
C ASP A 40 6.66 5.53 23.05
N ASP A 41 7.23 5.34 24.24
CA ASP A 41 6.58 5.62 25.52
C ASP A 41 6.22 7.11 25.72
N THR A 42 6.76 8.00 24.89
CA THR A 42 6.47 9.44 24.87
C THR A 42 5.44 9.83 23.82
N GLY A 43 4.95 8.86 23.03
CA GLY A 43 3.99 9.07 21.96
C GLY A 43 4.61 9.58 20.66
N VAL A 44 5.94 9.54 20.52
CA VAL A 44 6.64 9.94 19.29
C VAL A 44 6.71 8.76 18.33
N TYR A 45 6.52 9.03 17.04
CA TYR A 45 6.57 8.00 16.00
C TYR A 45 7.95 7.32 15.95
N ASN A 46 7.96 6.00 16.08
CA ASN A 46 9.16 5.18 15.99
C ASN A 46 9.21 4.49 14.61
N ALA A 47 10.06 5.01 13.73
CA ALA A 47 10.21 4.51 12.37
C ALA A 47 10.76 3.08 12.31
N GLU A 48 11.77 2.76 13.12
CA GLU A 48 12.42 1.44 13.15
C GLU A 48 11.45 0.35 13.63
N ALA A 49 10.75 0.60 14.75
CA ALA A 49 9.76 -0.35 15.25
C ALA A 49 8.54 -0.48 14.31
N THR A 50 8.19 0.59 13.58
CA THR A 50 7.17 0.53 12.52
C THR A 50 7.65 -0.30 11.34
N GLU A 51 8.91 -0.18 10.94
CA GLU A 51 9.50 -0.99 9.87
C GLU A 51 9.49 -2.48 10.22
N GLU A 52 9.88 -2.85 11.45
CA GLU A 52 9.77 -4.24 11.92
C GLU A 52 8.34 -4.77 11.85
N ARG A 53 7.36 -3.94 12.24
CA ARG A 53 5.93 -4.27 12.13
C ARG A 53 5.53 -4.49 10.67
N VAL A 54 5.96 -3.62 9.77
CA VAL A 54 5.66 -3.70 8.34
C VAL A 54 6.34 -4.92 7.71
N ALA A 55 7.57 -5.27 8.11
CA ALA A 55 8.26 -6.46 7.62
C ALA A 55 7.48 -7.75 7.92
N GLN A 56 6.87 -7.86 9.11
CA GLN A 56 5.98 -9.00 9.43
C GLN A 56 4.73 -9.03 8.54
N VAL A 57 4.16 -7.86 8.25
CA VAL A 57 3.03 -7.75 7.32
C VAL A 57 3.45 -8.14 5.90
N ALA A 58 4.66 -7.75 5.47
CA ALA A 58 5.21 -8.07 4.16
C ALA A 58 5.28 -9.58 3.94
N LEU A 59 5.73 -10.36 4.93
CA LEU A 59 5.73 -11.82 4.87
C LEU A 59 4.33 -12.41 4.64
N GLY A 60 3.32 -11.85 5.32
CA GLY A 60 1.93 -12.26 5.14
C GLY A 60 1.35 -11.85 3.78
N VAL A 61 1.76 -10.70 3.24
CA VAL A 61 1.38 -10.23 1.90
C VAL A 61 2.02 -11.12 0.83
N ASP A 62 3.31 -11.42 0.97
CA ASP A 62 4.05 -12.32 0.07
C ASP A 62 3.39 -13.70 -0.02
N HIS A 63 3.05 -14.30 1.13
CA HIS A 63 2.34 -15.57 1.16
C HIS A 63 0.96 -15.48 0.50
N LYS A 64 0.19 -14.41 0.77
CA LYS A 64 -1.14 -14.21 0.17
C LYS A 64 -1.08 -14.04 -1.34
N LEU A 65 -0.05 -13.37 -1.87
CA LEU A 65 0.20 -13.26 -3.30
C LEU A 65 0.56 -14.63 -3.89
N ALA A 66 1.43 -15.38 -3.22
CA ALA A 66 1.87 -16.70 -3.67
C ALA A 66 0.71 -17.71 -3.80
N VAL A 67 -0.29 -17.64 -2.91
CA VAL A 67 -1.47 -18.49 -2.96
C VAL A 67 -2.64 -17.89 -3.75
N GLY A 68 -2.46 -16.70 -4.36
CA GLY A 68 -3.50 -16.01 -5.13
C GLY A 68 -4.66 -15.47 -4.30
N ALA A 69 -4.51 -15.35 -2.98
CA ALA A 69 -5.53 -14.77 -2.10
C ALA A 69 -5.66 -13.25 -2.25
N ILE A 70 -4.59 -12.58 -2.69
CA ILE A 70 -4.61 -11.18 -3.11
C ILE A 70 -3.88 -11.06 -4.45
N THR A 71 -4.17 -10.00 -5.18
CA THR A 71 -3.49 -9.64 -6.44
C THR A 71 -2.96 -8.22 -6.34
N LEU A 72 -1.89 -7.94 -7.10
CA LEU A 72 -1.41 -6.58 -7.31
C LEU A 72 -2.31 -5.89 -8.34
N VAL A 73 -2.59 -4.60 -8.14
CA VAL A 73 -3.38 -3.78 -9.05
C VAL A 73 -2.48 -2.80 -9.77
N ASP A 74 -2.77 -2.54 -11.03
CA ASP A 74 -2.04 -1.57 -11.84
C ASP A 74 -2.39 -0.14 -11.39
N GLU A 75 -1.41 0.58 -10.86
CA GLU A 75 -1.63 1.95 -10.37
C GLU A 75 -1.86 2.96 -11.51
N THR A 76 -1.45 2.64 -12.73
CA THR A 76 -1.58 3.52 -13.90
C THR A 76 -2.97 3.46 -14.53
N GLN A 77 -3.77 2.44 -14.22
CA GLN A 77 -5.13 2.27 -14.74
C GLN A 77 -6.22 2.96 -13.91
N SER A 78 -5.86 3.81 -12.95
CA SER A 78 -6.83 4.69 -12.27
C SER A 78 -7.16 5.91 -13.15
N GLU A 79 -7.59 5.68 -14.39
CA GLU A 79 -8.30 6.67 -15.18
C GLU A 79 -9.78 6.58 -14.83
N ASP A 80 -10.29 7.68 -14.28
CA ASP A 80 -11.71 8.00 -14.10
C ASP A 80 -12.56 7.41 -15.24
N PRO A 81 -13.64 6.66 -14.98
CA PRO A 81 -14.51 6.22 -16.06
C PRO A 81 -15.10 7.48 -16.69
N ALA A 82 -14.62 7.83 -17.88
CA ALA A 82 -15.09 8.93 -18.68
C ALA A 82 -16.62 9.07 -18.56
N GLU A 83 -17.05 10.18 -17.96
CA GLU A 83 -18.43 10.63 -18.00
C GLU A 83 -18.89 10.55 -19.46
N PRO A 84 -19.92 9.76 -19.80
CA PRO A 84 -20.26 9.54 -21.20
C PRO A 84 -20.68 10.87 -21.81
N GLU A 85 -19.95 11.30 -22.86
CA GLU A 85 -20.29 12.47 -23.65
C GLU A 85 -21.79 12.43 -24.00
N ALA A 86 -22.53 13.43 -23.53
CA ALA A 86 -23.92 13.63 -23.91
C ALA A 86 -23.98 13.76 -25.44
N GLU A 87 -24.67 12.83 -26.08
CA GLU A 87 -24.91 12.84 -27.53
C GLU A 87 -25.55 14.17 -27.97
N PRO A 88 -25.13 14.76 -29.10
CA PRO A 88 -25.74 15.98 -29.61
C PRO A 88 -27.16 15.66 -30.09
N THR A 89 -28.18 16.16 -29.38
CA THR A 89 -29.56 16.10 -29.85
C THR A 89 -29.95 17.40 -30.54
N ALA A 90 -30.14 17.26 -31.86
CA ALA A 90 -30.93 18.05 -32.82
C ALA A 90 -30.45 19.45 -33.23
#